data_AF-A0A8I2YHG7-F1
#
_entry.id   AF-A0A8I2YHG7-F1
#
_cell.length_a   1.000
_cell.length_b   1.000
_cell.length_c   1.000
_cell.angle_alpha   90.00
_cell.angle_beta   90.00
_cell.angle_gamma   90.00
#
_symmetry.space_group_name_H-M   'P 1'
#
loop_
_entity.id
_entity.type
_entity.pdbx_description
1 polymer ?
#
loop_
_entity_poly.entity_id
_entity_poly.type
_entity_poly.pdbx_seq_one_letter_code
_entity_poly.pdbx_strand_id
1 'polypeptide(L)'
;MYDKLDAHKIPNCTVAVDVLIDDLDIALISLVGLATTLPFLLNKQDHRQELAKGLCAHWPDVRQWALFLYRNIIVKEDLEINHRRVCKTAVLEFLGLSRESHLTTWSKSFPTDREVMKIICGLWFLEIRDPRFSSWDSESMVIKQRESAVFDECLIMAFKLGVSIDWENILSVFQGDPKVIARVSLCHLEVEISHREGLDLCCIACDLQVVSALAQREDICIALMHQGMINAASDSLALMVDREWNGDMQAVAALCMINATAILRSRIEEMDALPFLSQALERGLVASLLKCEGLLTCLGQPSARQEPLLLLAEVLPGYSVYRSVLHQLTLAVDAAVRQGLDAKLSGSGGFRKAWKRLKDTVEERRRLVKRDISSGHVQTCQNDMVNNVQSFQAP
;
A
#
# COMPACT_ATOMS: atom_id res chain seq x y z
N MET A 1 -25.46 -11.84 21.23
CA MET A 1 -24.80 -10.55 20.92
C MET A 1 -25.50 -9.85 19.76
N TYR A 2 -25.80 -10.53 18.64
CA TYR A 2 -26.52 -9.91 17.51
C TYR A 2 -27.85 -9.25 17.88
N ASP A 3 -28.68 -9.86 18.73
CA ASP A 3 -29.97 -9.25 19.15
C ASP A 3 -29.82 -7.91 19.88
N LYS A 4 -28.63 -7.61 20.39
CA LYS A 4 -28.31 -6.33 21.02
C LYS A 4 -27.98 -5.23 20.00
N LEU A 5 -27.73 -5.60 18.75
CA LEU A 5 -27.46 -4.73 17.61
C LEU A 5 -28.66 -4.62 16.66
N ASP A 6 -29.89 -4.79 17.17
CA ASP A 6 -31.11 -4.53 16.42
C ASP A 6 -31.19 -3.06 16.00
N ALA A 7 -31.46 -2.78 14.73
CA ALA A 7 -31.54 -1.42 14.20
C ALA A 7 -32.69 -0.60 14.83
N HIS A 8 -33.75 -1.25 15.33
CA HIS A 8 -34.84 -0.57 16.04
C HIS A 8 -34.44 0.00 17.39
N LYS A 9 -33.27 -0.38 17.91
CA LYS A 9 -32.69 0.14 19.16
C LYS A 9 -31.77 1.34 18.92
N ILE A 10 -31.55 1.73 17.67
CA ILE A 10 -30.78 2.93 17.34
C ILE A 10 -31.56 4.16 17.84
N PRO A 11 -30.95 5.03 18.65
CA PRO A 11 -31.63 6.20 19.16
C PRO A 11 -32.07 7.15 18.06
N ASN A 12 -33.25 7.76 18.22
CA ASN A 12 -33.69 8.84 17.34
C ASN A 12 -32.85 10.10 17.63
N CYS A 13 -32.12 10.59 16.62
CA CYS A 13 -31.21 11.76 16.73
C CYS A 13 -31.89 13.11 17.06
N THR A 14 -33.16 13.12 17.47
CA THR A 14 -33.86 14.31 17.95
C THR A 14 -33.57 14.62 19.43
N VAL A 15 -32.98 13.66 20.16
CA VAL A 15 -32.61 13.79 21.58
C VAL A 15 -31.17 14.29 21.70
N ALA A 16 -30.90 15.15 22.69
CA ALA A 16 -29.56 15.66 22.97
C ALA A 16 -28.56 14.51 23.20
N VAL A 17 -27.38 14.61 22.58
CA VAL A 17 -26.40 13.51 22.50
C VAL A 17 -25.87 13.09 23.88
N ASP A 18 -25.84 14.00 24.84
CA ASP A 18 -25.36 13.73 26.20
C ASP A 18 -26.22 12.68 26.95
N VAL A 19 -27.48 12.48 26.53
CA VAL A 19 -28.38 11.46 27.11
C VAL A 19 -28.18 10.09 26.43
N LEU A 20 -27.53 10.05 25.27
CA LEU A 20 -27.40 8.83 24.45
C LEU A 20 -26.25 7.92 24.89
N ILE A 21 -25.27 8.42 25.65
CA ILE A 21 -24.00 7.72 25.85
C ILE A 21 -24.19 6.41 26.62
N ASP A 22 -24.94 6.43 27.73
CA ASP A 22 -25.21 5.23 28.54
C ASP A 22 -25.99 4.16 27.76
N ASP A 23 -26.80 4.57 26.78
CA ASP A 23 -27.60 3.69 25.92
C ASP A 23 -26.76 3.02 24.82
N LEU A 24 -25.57 3.55 24.51
CA LEU A 24 -24.70 3.02 23.45
C LEU A 24 -23.75 1.92 23.92
N ASP A 25 -23.48 1.84 25.22
CA ASP A 25 -22.53 0.88 25.80
C ASP A 25 -22.82 -0.56 25.36
N ILE A 26 -24.10 -0.96 25.36
CA ILE A 26 -24.50 -2.31 24.96
C ILE A 26 -24.14 -2.57 23.49
N ALA A 27 -24.34 -1.60 22.60
CA ALA A 27 -24.02 -1.74 21.18
C ALA A 27 -22.50 -1.78 20.97
N LEU A 28 -21.77 -0.89 21.64
CA LEU A 28 -20.30 -0.82 21.55
C LEU A 28 -19.64 -2.10 22.07
N ILE A 29 -20.05 -2.57 23.25
CA ILE A 29 -19.60 -3.85 23.83
C ILE A 29 -19.95 -5.02 22.90
N SER A 30 -21.12 -4.99 22.25
CA SER A 30 -21.52 -6.05 21.32
C SER A 30 -20.69 -6.06 20.05
N LEU A 31 -20.37 -4.89 19.48
CA LEU A 31 -19.48 -4.78 18.30
C LEU A 31 -18.07 -5.27 18.62
N VAL A 32 -17.46 -4.76 19.69
CA VAL A 32 -16.11 -5.17 20.11
C VAL A 32 -16.10 -6.65 20.54
N GLY A 33 -17.12 -7.10 21.27
CA GLY A 33 -17.27 -8.48 21.69
C GLY A 33 -17.36 -9.44 20.51
N LEU A 34 -18.13 -9.09 19.47
CA LEU A 34 -18.17 -9.87 18.23
C LEU A 34 -16.83 -9.84 17.49
N ALA A 35 -16.22 -8.66 17.33
CA ALA A 35 -14.92 -8.52 16.66
C ALA A 35 -13.82 -9.38 17.29
N THR A 36 -13.80 -9.45 18.62
CA THR A 36 -12.78 -10.20 19.37
C THR A 36 -13.08 -11.69 19.49
N THR A 37 -14.35 -12.08 19.66
CA THR A 37 -14.71 -13.49 19.89
C THR A 37 -14.93 -14.28 18.60
N LEU A 38 -15.44 -13.64 17.55
CA LEU A 38 -15.84 -14.33 16.33
C LEU A 38 -14.65 -15.00 15.61
N PRO A 39 -13.47 -14.37 15.44
CA PRO A 39 -12.31 -15.03 14.82
C PRO A 39 -11.93 -16.33 15.52
N PHE A 40 -11.91 -16.33 16.86
CA PHE A 40 -11.64 -17.52 17.65
C PHE A 40 -12.69 -18.63 17.44
N LEU A 41 -13.97 -18.26 17.36
CA LEU A 41 -15.05 -19.22 17.14
C LEU A 41 -15.07 -19.77 15.70
N LEU A 42 -14.73 -18.96 14.70
CA LEU A 42 -14.67 -19.37 13.28
C LEU A 42 -13.57 -20.40 13.00
N ASN A 43 -12.53 -20.42 13.84
CA ASN A 43 -11.49 -21.45 13.80
C ASN A 43 -12.00 -22.84 14.22
N LYS A 44 -13.15 -22.92 14.89
CA LYS A 44 -13.81 -24.20 15.22
C LYS A 44 -14.74 -24.62 14.08
N GLN A 45 -14.43 -25.76 13.45
CA GLN A 45 -15.12 -26.23 12.24
C GLN A 45 -16.65 -26.39 12.43
N ASP A 46 -17.08 -26.86 13.59
CA ASP A 46 -18.48 -27.20 13.89
C ASP A 46 -19.43 -26.00 13.88
N HIS A 47 -18.92 -24.80 14.16
CA HIS A 47 -19.75 -23.59 14.28
C HIS A 47 -19.56 -22.61 13.12
N ARG A 48 -18.56 -22.82 12.26
CA ARG A 48 -18.15 -21.83 11.25
C ARG A 48 -19.28 -21.39 10.32
N GLN A 49 -20.00 -22.35 9.75
CA GLN A 49 -21.06 -22.06 8.77
C GLN A 49 -22.26 -21.36 9.42
N GLU A 50 -22.64 -21.80 10.61
CA GLU A 50 -23.76 -21.21 11.36
C GLU A 50 -23.44 -19.77 11.79
N LEU A 51 -22.23 -19.54 12.32
CA LEU A 51 -21.78 -18.22 12.71
C LEU A 51 -21.68 -17.25 11.53
N ALA A 52 -21.13 -17.70 10.40
CA ALA A 52 -21.07 -16.89 9.18
C ALA A 52 -22.48 -16.58 8.64
N LYS A 53 -23.39 -17.56 8.66
CA LYS A 53 -24.79 -17.36 8.26
C LYS A 53 -25.50 -16.38 9.18
N GLY A 54 -25.28 -16.48 10.50
CA GLY A 54 -25.81 -15.55 11.50
C GLY A 54 -25.32 -14.13 11.26
N LEU A 55 -24.01 -13.95 11.03
CA LEU A 55 -23.43 -12.64 10.69
C LEU A 55 -24.07 -12.06 9.42
N CYS A 56 -24.21 -12.85 8.36
CA CYS A 56 -24.89 -12.40 7.14
C CYS A 56 -26.35 -12.00 7.38
N ALA A 57 -27.07 -12.75 8.21
CA ALA A 57 -28.48 -12.47 8.52
C ALA A 57 -28.65 -11.17 9.31
N HIS A 58 -27.75 -10.88 10.24
CA HIS A 58 -27.79 -9.67 11.09
C HIS A 58 -27.00 -8.48 10.53
N TRP A 59 -26.29 -8.67 9.41
CA TRP A 59 -25.49 -7.59 8.80
C TRP A 59 -26.29 -6.31 8.52
N PRO A 60 -27.54 -6.34 8.02
CA PRO A 60 -28.31 -5.12 7.80
C PRO A 60 -28.42 -4.26 9.07
N ASP A 61 -28.64 -4.87 10.23
CA ASP A 61 -28.79 -4.14 11.48
C ASP A 61 -27.44 -3.60 11.98
N VAL A 62 -26.40 -4.44 11.95
CA VAL A 62 -25.04 -4.03 12.34
C VAL A 62 -24.52 -2.90 11.45
N ARG A 63 -24.84 -2.95 10.15
CA ARG A 63 -24.54 -1.89 9.19
C ARG A 63 -25.21 -0.57 9.57
N GLN A 64 -26.48 -0.59 10.01
CA GLN A 64 -27.16 0.63 10.46
C GLN A 64 -26.50 1.22 11.71
N TRP A 65 -26.08 0.36 12.65
CA TRP A 65 -25.32 0.81 13.81
C TRP A 65 -23.99 1.47 13.42
N ALA A 66 -23.20 0.84 12.53
CA ALA A 66 -21.96 1.43 12.05
C ALA A 66 -22.18 2.80 11.38
N LEU A 67 -23.24 2.93 10.58
CA LEU A 67 -23.62 4.20 9.95
C LEU A 67 -24.05 5.26 10.96
N PHE A 68 -24.86 4.87 11.94
CA PHE A 68 -25.30 5.76 13.00
C PHE A 68 -24.11 6.29 13.81
N LEU A 69 -23.25 5.39 14.29
CA LEU A 69 -22.07 5.74 15.09
C LEU A 69 -21.13 6.64 14.29
N TYR A 70 -20.89 6.33 13.01
CA TYR A 70 -20.05 7.17 12.15
C TYR A 70 -20.63 8.57 11.98
N ARG A 71 -21.88 8.70 11.52
CA ARG A 71 -22.50 9.99 11.14
C ARG A 71 -22.87 10.88 12.31
N ASN A 72 -23.28 10.29 13.43
CA ASN A 72 -23.82 11.04 14.56
C ASN A 72 -22.85 11.15 15.73
N ILE A 73 -21.75 10.40 15.74
CA ILE A 73 -20.79 10.43 16.84
C ILE A 73 -19.38 10.70 16.32
N ILE A 74 -18.80 9.78 15.56
CA ILE A 74 -17.38 9.81 15.22
C ILE A 74 -16.99 11.10 14.48
N VAL A 75 -17.78 11.53 13.49
CA VAL A 75 -17.48 12.74 12.69
C VAL A 75 -17.94 14.05 13.35
N LYS A 76 -18.66 14.00 14.48
CA LYS A 76 -19.19 15.19 15.16
C LYS A 76 -18.12 15.81 16.05
N GLU A 77 -17.54 16.91 15.59
CA GLU A 77 -16.40 17.57 16.26
C GLU A 77 -16.74 18.20 17.61
N ASP A 78 -18.02 18.50 17.84
CA ASP A 78 -18.59 19.05 19.06
C ASP A 78 -18.71 18.03 20.20
N LEU A 79 -18.62 16.74 19.92
CA LEU A 79 -18.69 15.68 20.94
C LEU A 79 -17.33 15.40 21.59
N GLU A 80 -17.37 14.88 22.82
CA GLU A 80 -16.18 14.52 23.57
C GLU A 80 -15.31 13.51 22.80
N ILE A 81 -14.01 13.82 22.73
CA ILE A 81 -13.05 13.05 21.95
C ILE A 81 -12.98 11.57 22.37
N ASN A 82 -13.09 11.26 23.67
CA ASN A 82 -12.99 9.88 24.14
C ASN A 82 -14.16 9.03 23.65
N HIS A 83 -15.39 9.54 23.72
CA HIS A 83 -16.57 8.84 23.19
C HIS A 83 -16.44 8.58 21.68
N ARG A 84 -15.97 9.58 20.92
CA ARG A 84 -15.74 9.45 19.49
C ARG A 84 -14.68 8.37 19.19
N ARG A 85 -13.60 8.31 19.97
CA ARG A 85 -12.56 7.28 19.85
C ARG A 85 -13.10 5.89 20.16
N VAL A 86 -13.84 5.71 21.24
CA VAL A 86 -14.43 4.41 21.60
C VAL A 86 -15.39 3.93 20.50
N CYS A 87 -16.24 4.80 19.97
CA CYS A 87 -17.14 4.47 18.86
C CYS A 87 -16.35 4.11 17.59
N LYS A 88 -15.30 4.88 17.26
CA LYS A 88 -14.39 4.57 16.15
C LYS A 88 -13.79 3.18 16.30
N THR A 89 -13.20 2.89 17.46
CA THR A 89 -12.59 1.59 17.73
C THR A 89 -13.62 0.47 17.57
N ALA A 90 -14.81 0.58 18.16
CA ALA A 90 -15.85 -0.45 18.04
C ALA A 90 -16.25 -0.72 16.58
N VAL A 91 -16.43 0.33 15.77
CA VAL A 91 -16.73 0.19 14.34
C VAL A 91 -15.56 -0.42 13.58
N LEU A 92 -14.33 0.07 13.81
CA LEU A 92 -13.13 -0.39 13.11
C LEU A 92 -12.81 -1.85 13.41
N GLU A 93 -12.87 -2.25 14.69
CA GLU A 93 -12.66 -3.63 15.14
C GLU A 93 -13.65 -4.57 14.45
N PHE A 94 -14.93 -4.20 14.40
CA PHE A 94 -15.95 -5.02 13.75
C PHE A 94 -15.76 -5.09 12.23
N LEU A 95 -15.47 -3.96 11.57
CA LEU A 95 -15.19 -3.95 10.14
C LEU A 95 -13.92 -4.74 9.80
N GLY A 96 -12.94 -4.80 10.71
CA GLY A 96 -11.72 -5.59 10.56
C GLY A 96 -11.94 -7.10 10.47
N LEU A 97 -13.13 -7.60 10.85
CA LEU A 97 -13.55 -8.96 10.54
C LEU A 97 -13.57 -9.25 9.03
N SER A 98 -13.55 -8.23 8.16
CA SER A 98 -13.48 -8.42 6.70
C SER A 98 -12.23 -9.16 6.27
N ARG A 99 -11.18 -9.12 7.08
CA ARG A 99 -9.87 -9.77 6.88
C ARG A 99 -9.89 -11.25 7.22
N GLU A 100 -10.93 -11.72 7.92
CA GLU A 100 -11.07 -13.12 8.25
C GLU A 100 -11.46 -13.92 7.01
N SER A 101 -10.55 -14.82 6.57
CA SER A 101 -10.76 -15.63 5.36
C SER A 101 -12.07 -16.42 5.36
N HIS A 102 -12.54 -16.83 6.55
CA HIS A 102 -13.81 -17.55 6.73
C HIS A 102 -15.05 -16.67 6.53
N LEU A 103 -14.91 -15.34 6.55
CA LEU A 103 -15.99 -14.38 6.36
C LEU A 103 -16.00 -13.73 4.97
N THR A 104 -15.20 -14.23 4.02
CA THR A 104 -15.15 -13.73 2.63
C THR A 104 -16.55 -13.61 1.99
N THR A 105 -17.47 -14.53 2.29
CA THR A 105 -18.85 -14.49 1.75
C THR A 105 -19.66 -13.29 2.24
N TRP A 106 -19.39 -12.81 3.45
CA TRP A 106 -20.00 -11.62 4.03
C TRP A 106 -19.30 -10.36 3.52
N SER A 107 -17.96 -10.32 3.63
CA SER A 107 -17.16 -9.14 3.32
C SER A 107 -17.07 -8.81 1.83
N LYS A 108 -17.36 -9.77 0.92
CA LYS A 108 -17.41 -9.52 -0.54
C LYS A 108 -18.36 -8.40 -0.96
N SER A 109 -19.33 -8.03 -0.11
CA SER A 109 -20.28 -6.94 -0.39
C SER A 109 -19.71 -5.56 -0.05
N PHE A 110 -18.64 -5.48 0.74
CA PHE A 110 -18.11 -4.20 1.22
C PHE A 110 -17.63 -3.30 0.10
N PRO A 111 -16.86 -3.78 -0.91
CA PRO A 111 -16.32 -2.88 -1.92
C PRO A 111 -17.41 -2.23 -2.80
N THR A 112 -18.61 -2.81 -2.86
CA THR A 112 -19.75 -2.29 -3.62
C THR A 112 -20.79 -1.57 -2.73
N ASP A 113 -20.68 -1.67 -1.41
CA ASP A 113 -21.52 -0.94 -0.47
C ASP A 113 -20.98 0.48 -0.25
N ARG A 114 -21.59 1.42 -0.98
CA ARG A 114 -21.22 2.85 -0.97
C ARG A 114 -21.08 3.44 0.43
N GLU A 115 -21.98 3.08 1.34
CA GLU A 115 -22.00 3.71 2.67
C GLU A 115 -20.97 3.08 3.61
N VAL A 116 -20.71 1.78 3.47
CA VAL A 116 -19.63 1.10 4.21
C VAL A 116 -18.27 1.60 3.74
N MET A 117 -18.06 1.73 2.42
CA MET A 117 -16.82 2.30 1.88
C MET A 117 -16.60 3.76 2.33
N LYS A 118 -17.66 4.57 2.44
CA LYS A 118 -17.55 5.92 3.03
C LYS A 118 -17.08 5.88 4.48
N ILE A 119 -17.60 4.96 5.28
CA ILE A 119 -17.14 4.79 6.67
C ILE A 119 -15.66 4.42 6.66
N ILE A 120 -15.26 3.38 5.93
CA ILE A 120 -13.86 2.90 5.90
C ILE A 120 -12.90 4.02 5.48
N CYS A 121 -13.16 4.67 4.34
CA CYS A 121 -12.34 5.79 3.87
C CYS A 121 -12.38 6.98 4.84
N GLY A 122 -13.53 7.23 5.47
CA GLY A 122 -13.71 8.31 6.44
C GLY A 122 -12.92 8.10 7.73
N LEU A 123 -12.91 6.89 8.26
CA LEU A 123 -12.10 6.51 9.42
C LEU A 123 -10.60 6.58 9.11
N TRP A 124 -10.21 6.09 7.93
CA TRP A 124 -8.83 6.16 7.44
C TRP A 124 -8.36 7.59 7.20
N PHE A 125 -9.24 8.47 6.68
CA PHE A 125 -8.91 9.90 6.56
C PHE A 125 -8.83 10.60 7.92
N LEU A 126 -9.72 10.25 8.85
CA LEU A 126 -9.76 10.85 10.19
C LEU A 126 -8.47 10.62 10.98
N GLU A 127 -7.83 9.47 10.82
CA GLU A 127 -6.55 9.16 11.47
C GLU A 127 -5.45 10.18 11.11
N ILE A 128 -5.33 10.57 9.85
CA ILE A 128 -4.34 11.59 9.43
C ILE A 128 -4.81 13.00 9.77
N ARG A 129 -6.11 13.25 9.70
CA ARG A 129 -6.66 14.58 9.97
C ARG A 129 -6.54 14.98 11.45
N ASP A 130 -6.61 14.01 12.36
CA ASP A 130 -6.56 14.25 13.80
C ASP A 130 -5.76 13.12 14.49
N PRO A 131 -4.50 13.36 14.88
CA PRO A 131 -3.61 12.35 15.48
C PRO A 131 -4.17 11.68 16.74
N ARG A 132 -5.14 12.31 17.43
CA ARG A 132 -5.79 11.71 18.61
C ARG A 132 -6.64 10.50 18.24
N PHE A 133 -7.00 10.36 16.98
CA PHE A 133 -7.68 9.19 16.44
C PHE A 133 -6.72 8.12 15.93
N SER A 134 -5.40 8.28 16.00
CA SER A 134 -4.50 7.21 15.58
C SER A 134 -4.77 5.93 16.36
N SER A 135 -4.86 4.82 15.62
CA SER A 135 -5.01 3.48 16.19
C SER A 135 -3.67 2.90 16.64
N TRP A 136 -2.56 3.58 16.33
CA TRP A 136 -1.25 3.26 16.86
C TRP A 136 -1.20 3.54 18.36
N ASP A 137 -0.83 2.52 19.13
CA ASP A 137 -0.71 2.58 20.58
C ASP A 137 0.44 1.65 21.00
N SER A 138 1.62 2.22 21.23
CA SER A 138 2.81 1.46 21.64
C SER A 138 2.66 0.74 22.98
N GLU A 139 1.69 1.13 23.81
CA GLU A 139 1.50 0.61 25.17
C GLU A 139 0.45 -0.51 25.24
N SER A 140 -0.38 -0.69 24.21
CA SER A 140 -1.43 -1.69 24.23
C SER A 140 -0.91 -3.07 23.80
N MET A 141 -1.09 -4.07 24.68
CA MET A 141 -0.85 -5.48 24.33
C MET A 141 -1.94 -6.11 23.46
N VAL A 142 -3.04 -5.39 23.21
CA VAL A 142 -4.13 -5.87 22.37
C VAL A 142 -3.87 -5.42 20.94
N ILE A 143 -3.72 -6.37 20.02
CA ILE A 143 -3.62 -6.09 18.58
C ILE A 143 -4.96 -5.49 18.14
N LYS A 144 -4.97 -4.17 17.91
CA LYS A 144 -6.12 -3.43 17.40
C LYS A 144 -6.17 -3.54 15.88
N GLN A 145 -7.37 -3.53 15.30
CA GLN A 145 -7.54 -3.40 13.86
C GLN A 145 -7.06 -2.01 13.41
N ARG A 146 -6.50 -1.95 12.20
CA ARG A 146 -5.93 -0.73 11.61
C ARG A 146 -6.72 -0.36 10.36
N GLU A 147 -6.92 0.93 10.17
CA GLU A 147 -7.74 1.54 9.13
C GLU A 147 -7.24 1.15 7.75
N SER A 148 -5.92 1.25 7.55
CA SER A 148 -5.27 0.85 6.31
C SER A 148 -5.46 -0.64 6.02
N ALA A 149 -5.48 -1.50 7.03
CA ALA A 149 -5.68 -2.93 6.84
C ALA A 149 -7.13 -3.28 6.44
N VAL A 150 -8.12 -2.58 7.00
CA VAL A 150 -9.54 -2.73 6.59
C VAL A 150 -9.76 -2.19 5.19
N PHE A 151 -9.15 -1.05 4.86
CA PHE A 151 -9.26 -0.45 3.55
C PHE A 151 -8.57 -1.29 2.47
N ASP A 152 -7.34 -1.74 2.72
CA ASP A 152 -6.58 -2.65 1.87
C ASP A 152 -7.36 -3.92 1.55
N GLU A 153 -7.94 -4.58 2.55
CA GLU A 153 -8.73 -5.80 2.33
C GLU A 153 -9.92 -5.53 1.39
N CYS A 154 -10.57 -4.37 1.48
CA CYS A 154 -11.65 -4.01 0.57
C CYS A 154 -11.15 -3.82 -0.87
N LEU A 155 -9.98 -3.21 -1.07
CA LEU A 155 -9.37 -3.05 -2.40
C LEU A 155 -8.95 -4.41 -2.99
N ILE A 156 -8.34 -5.27 -2.17
CA ILE A 156 -7.96 -6.64 -2.54
C ILE A 156 -9.19 -7.47 -2.91
N MET A 157 -10.26 -7.40 -2.11
CA MET A 157 -11.52 -8.09 -2.42
C MET A 157 -12.12 -7.60 -3.73
N ALA A 158 -12.12 -6.28 -3.97
CA ALA A 158 -12.62 -5.72 -5.22
C ALA A 158 -11.89 -6.32 -6.44
N PHE A 159 -10.56 -6.34 -6.37
CA PHE A 159 -9.70 -6.91 -7.41
C PHE A 159 -9.94 -8.41 -7.59
N LYS A 160 -9.93 -9.20 -6.51
CA LYS A 160 -10.14 -10.66 -6.55
C LYS A 160 -11.50 -11.04 -7.15
N LEU A 161 -12.54 -10.24 -6.91
CA LEU A 161 -13.89 -10.48 -7.39
C LEU A 161 -14.17 -9.86 -8.76
N GLY A 162 -13.25 -9.05 -9.30
CA GLY A 162 -13.45 -8.32 -10.55
C GLY A 162 -14.59 -7.31 -10.46
N VAL A 163 -14.87 -6.76 -9.28
CA VAL A 163 -15.92 -5.74 -9.08
C VAL A 163 -15.33 -4.34 -9.21
N SER A 164 -16.07 -3.45 -9.88
CA SER A 164 -15.66 -2.05 -10.02
C SER A 164 -15.82 -1.31 -8.69
N ILE A 165 -14.78 -0.55 -8.33
CA ILE A 165 -14.81 0.34 -7.17
C ILE A 165 -15.53 1.64 -7.55
N ASP A 166 -16.51 2.05 -6.74
CA ASP A 166 -17.17 3.35 -6.87
C ASP A 166 -16.23 4.47 -6.39
N TRP A 167 -15.33 4.88 -7.28
CA TRP A 167 -14.33 5.89 -6.98
C TRP A 167 -14.92 7.28 -6.72
N GLU A 168 -16.05 7.64 -7.33
CA GLU A 168 -16.70 8.92 -7.05
C GLU A 168 -17.16 8.98 -5.59
N ASN A 169 -17.70 7.87 -5.10
CA ASN A 169 -18.09 7.72 -3.72
C ASN A 169 -16.89 7.80 -2.76
N ILE A 170 -15.78 7.13 -3.09
CA ILE A 170 -14.53 7.24 -2.30
C ILE A 170 -14.02 8.67 -2.30
N LEU A 171 -13.85 9.28 -3.48
CA LEU A 171 -13.32 10.64 -3.61
C LEU A 171 -14.20 11.69 -2.91
N SER A 172 -15.50 11.47 -2.79
CA SER A 172 -16.39 12.37 -2.05
C SER A 172 -15.99 12.56 -0.57
N VAL A 173 -15.37 11.55 0.04
CA VAL A 173 -14.81 11.64 1.42
C VAL A 173 -13.60 12.59 1.45
N PHE A 174 -12.87 12.69 0.33
CA PHE A 174 -11.70 13.53 0.14
C PHE A 174 -12.02 14.81 -0.65
N GLN A 175 -13.23 15.35 -0.47
CA GLN A 175 -13.70 16.59 -1.11
C GLN A 175 -13.70 16.54 -2.65
N GLY A 176 -13.70 15.34 -3.23
CA GLY A 176 -13.62 15.13 -4.68
C GLY A 176 -12.22 15.36 -5.28
N ASP A 177 -11.17 15.53 -4.46
CA ASP A 177 -9.83 15.88 -4.93
C ASP A 177 -8.84 14.69 -4.84
N PRO A 178 -8.37 14.15 -5.99
CA PRO A 178 -7.32 13.12 -6.05
C PRO A 178 -6.03 13.48 -5.29
N LYS A 179 -5.70 14.77 -5.18
CA LYS A 179 -4.52 15.22 -4.42
C LYS A 179 -4.67 15.00 -2.93
N VAL A 180 -5.88 15.15 -2.40
CA VAL A 180 -6.14 14.96 -0.97
C VAL A 180 -6.00 13.49 -0.59
N ILE A 181 -6.60 12.57 -1.35
CA ILE A 181 -6.44 11.13 -1.08
C ILE A 181 -4.99 10.66 -1.24
N ALA A 182 -4.28 11.13 -2.28
CA ALA A 182 -2.87 10.83 -2.48
C ALA A 182 -2.01 11.30 -1.29
N ARG A 183 -2.27 12.52 -0.79
CA ARG A 183 -1.59 13.05 0.40
C ARG A 183 -1.84 12.19 1.62
N VAL A 184 -3.10 11.84 1.86
CA VAL A 184 -3.49 11.02 3.01
C VAL A 184 -2.79 9.66 2.96
N SER A 185 -2.75 8.99 1.81
CA SER A 185 -2.04 7.71 1.68
C SER A 185 -0.54 7.80 1.95
N LEU A 186 0.13 8.85 1.46
CA LEU A 186 1.56 9.02 1.70
C LEU A 186 1.83 9.43 3.15
N CYS A 187 0.98 10.27 3.76
CA CYS A 187 1.09 10.62 5.17
C CYS A 187 0.95 9.41 6.11
N HIS A 188 0.06 8.46 5.82
CA HIS A 188 -0.01 7.20 6.58
C HIS A 188 1.32 6.46 6.55
N LEU A 189 1.84 6.21 5.35
CA LEU A 189 3.12 5.53 5.18
C LEU A 189 4.27 6.29 5.86
N GLU A 190 4.34 7.62 5.70
CA GLU A 190 5.34 8.49 6.32
C GLU A 190 5.29 8.41 7.85
N VAL A 191 4.10 8.46 8.45
CA VAL A 191 3.91 8.31 9.90
C VAL A 191 4.45 6.96 10.35
N GLU A 192 4.05 5.88 9.69
CA GLU A 192 4.47 4.52 10.08
C GLU A 192 5.98 4.30 9.95
N ILE A 193 6.62 4.77 8.88
CA ILE A 193 8.09 4.64 8.72
C ILE A 193 8.89 5.59 9.61
N SER A 194 8.26 6.65 10.14
CA SER A 194 8.92 7.61 11.03
C SER A 194 9.12 7.08 12.45
N HIS A 195 8.37 6.05 12.85
CA HIS A 195 8.49 5.42 14.16
C HIS A 195 9.85 4.71 14.30
N ARG A 196 10.74 5.28 15.11
CA ARG A 196 12.09 4.71 15.30
C ARG A 196 12.05 3.40 16.08
N GLU A 197 11.23 3.37 17.13
CA GLU A 197 11.06 2.25 18.05
C GLU A 197 9.65 1.67 17.83
N GLY A 198 9.55 0.35 17.55
CA GLY A 198 8.25 -0.31 17.37
C GLY A 198 7.57 -0.04 16.02
N LEU A 199 8.24 -0.34 14.91
CA LEU A 199 7.61 -0.33 13.59
C LEU A 199 6.50 -1.39 13.50
N ASP A 200 5.32 -0.99 13.09
CA ASP A 200 4.25 -1.92 12.72
C ASP A 200 4.40 -2.29 11.23
N LEU A 201 5.14 -3.36 10.98
CA LEU A 201 5.39 -3.85 9.62
C LEU A 201 4.10 -4.26 8.90
N CYS A 202 3.07 -4.71 9.63
CA CYS A 202 1.80 -5.07 9.02
C CYS A 202 1.10 -3.81 8.49
N CYS A 203 1.13 -2.71 9.26
CA CYS A 203 0.61 -1.41 8.79
C CYS A 203 1.36 -0.92 7.56
N ILE A 204 2.71 -0.91 7.59
CA ILE A 204 3.52 -0.48 6.46
C ILE A 204 3.21 -1.31 5.21
N ALA A 205 3.05 -2.62 5.35
CA ALA A 205 2.69 -3.50 4.24
C ALA A 205 1.33 -3.11 3.64
N CYS A 206 0.31 -2.89 4.48
CA CYS A 206 -1.02 -2.46 4.05
C CYS A 206 -1.00 -1.06 3.41
N ASP A 207 -0.26 -0.10 3.98
CA ASP A 207 -0.15 1.26 3.42
C ASP A 207 0.50 1.25 2.03
N LEU A 208 1.57 0.46 1.84
CA LEU A 208 2.18 0.28 0.52
C LEU A 208 1.19 -0.36 -0.46
N GLN A 209 0.35 -1.31 -0.03
CA GLN A 209 -0.65 -1.92 -0.90
C GLN A 209 -1.78 -0.94 -1.25
N VAL A 210 -2.25 -0.15 -0.30
CA VAL A 210 -3.22 0.93 -0.55
C VAL A 210 -2.65 1.94 -1.54
N VAL A 211 -1.41 2.42 -1.34
CA VAL A 211 -0.73 3.33 -2.29
C VAL A 211 -0.67 2.72 -3.69
N SER A 212 -0.26 1.45 -3.79
CA SER A 212 -0.18 0.73 -5.07
C SER A 212 -1.54 0.60 -5.76
N ALA A 213 -2.58 0.22 -5.02
CA ALA A 213 -3.95 0.07 -5.52
C ALA A 213 -4.54 1.42 -5.96
N LEU A 214 -4.34 2.48 -5.18
CA LEU A 214 -4.76 3.84 -5.55
C LEU A 214 -4.07 4.33 -6.83
N ALA A 215 -2.79 3.99 -7.02
CA ALA A 215 -2.02 4.34 -8.20
C ALA A 215 -2.49 3.63 -9.49
N GLN A 216 -3.45 2.69 -9.42
CA GLN A 216 -4.07 2.12 -10.62
C GLN A 216 -5.02 3.10 -11.32
N ARG A 217 -5.48 4.14 -10.62
CA ARG A 217 -6.29 5.21 -11.20
C ARG A 217 -5.38 6.38 -11.61
N GLU A 218 -5.46 6.81 -12.86
CA GLU A 218 -4.50 7.74 -13.48
C GLU A 218 -4.38 9.10 -12.77
N ASP A 219 -5.49 9.74 -12.42
CA ASP A 219 -5.50 11.04 -11.74
C ASP A 219 -4.90 10.99 -10.32
N ILE A 220 -5.20 9.94 -9.55
CA ILE A 220 -4.60 9.68 -8.24
C ILE A 220 -3.12 9.31 -8.39
N CYS A 221 -2.76 8.52 -9.40
CA CYS A 221 -1.36 8.17 -9.70
C CYS A 221 -0.52 9.42 -9.94
N ILE A 222 -0.95 10.33 -10.84
CA ILE A 222 -0.26 11.60 -11.10
C ILE A 222 -0.12 12.40 -9.80
N ALA A 223 -1.16 12.46 -8.98
CA ALA A 223 -1.12 13.16 -7.70
C ALA A 223 -0.14 12.52 -6.70
N LEU A 224 -0.09 11.20 -6.61
CA LEU A 224 0.86 10.43 -5.79
C LEU A 224 2.31 10.68 -6.22
N MET A 225 2.56 10.68 -7.54
CA MET A 225 3.89 10.94 -8.10
C MET A 225 4.38 12.35 -7.77
N HIS A 226 3.53 13.37 -7.94
CA HIS A 226 3.87 14.76 -7.57
C HIS A 226 4.12 14.95 -6.07
N GLN A 227 3.55 14.09 -5.23
CA GLN A 227 3.72 14.14 -3.78
C GLN A 227 4.85 13.25 -3.26
N GLY A 228 5.60 12.61 -4.14
CA GLY A 228 6.80 11.87 -3.75
C GLY A 228 6.58 10.40 -3.42
N MET A 229 5.59 9.73 -4.01
CA MET A 229 5.38 8.28 -3.87
C MET A 229 6.66 7.46 -4.09
N ILE A 230 7.51 7.85 -5.05
CA ILE A 230 8.78 7.18 -5.33
C ILE A 230 9.77 7.31 -4.17
N ASN A 231 9.82 8.48 -3.53
CA ASN A 231 10.62 8.68 -2.33
C ASN A 231 10.09 7.81 -1.19
N ALA A 232 8.78 7.83 -0.94
CA ALA A 232 8.17 7.05 0.13
C ALA A 232 8.40 5.53 -0.04
N ALA A 233 8.26 5.01 -1.27
CA ALA A 233 8.55 3.60 -1.57
C ALA A 233 10.04 3.27 -1.42
N SER A 234 10.95 4.17 -1.86
CA SER A 234 12.39 3.99 -1.71
C SER A 234 12.84 4.03 -0.25
N ASP A 235 12.32 4.97 0.53
CA ASP A 235 12.60 5.14 1.95
C ASP A 235 12.07 3.92 2.75
N SER A 236 10.88 3.42 2.40
CA SER A 236 10.32 2.19 2.95
C SER A 236 11.21 0.98 2.65
N LEU A 237 11.66 0.83 1.40
CA LEU A 237 12.56 -0.25 1.01
C LEU A 237 13.90 -0.18 1.75
N ALA A 238 14.51 1.01 1.83
CA ALA A 238 15.75 1.24 2.55
C ALA A 238 15.60 0.89 4.05
N LEU A 239 14.51 1.31 4.67
CA LEU A 239 14.20 1.00 6.06
C LEU A 239 14.12 -0.51 6.33
N MET A 240 13.47 -1.26 5.44
CA MET A 240 13.33 -2.71 5.60
C MET A 240 14.66 -3.44 5.48
N VAL A 241 15.56 -3.01 4.60
CA VAL A 241 16.83 -3.71 4.37
C VAL A 241 17.96 -3.30 5.30
N ASP A 242 17.82 -2.17 5.99
CA ASP A 242 18.82 -1.67 6.94
C ASP A 242 18.62 -2.15 8.37
N ARG A 243 17.49 -2.82 8.67
CA ARG A 243 17.19 -3.40 9.97
C ARG A 243 17.30 -4.92 9.94
N GLU A 244 17.66 -5.50 11.09
CA GLU A 244 17.61 -6.94 11.29
C GLU A 244 16.21 -7.35 11.78
N TRP A 245 15.63 -8.36 11.14
CA TRP A 245 14.30 -8.87 11.44
C TRP A 245 14.39 -10.34 11.85
N ASN A 246 13.66 -10.70 12.91
CA ASN A 246 13.67 -12.05 13.47
C ASN A 246 12.26 -12.67 13.43
N GLY A 247 12.19 -13.98 13.23
CA GLY A 247 10.94 -14.75 13.26
C GLY A 247 9.92 -14.28 12.22
N ASP A 248 8.65 -14.17 12.62
CA ASP A 248 7.54 -13.81 11.74
C ASP A 248 7.70 -12.40 11.11
N MET A 249 8.36 -11.48 11.82
CA MET A 249 8.60 -10.12 11.32
C MET A 249 9.49 -10.11 10.07
N GLN A 250 10.33 -11.12 9.87
CA GLN A 250 11.15 -11.24 8.67
C GLN A 250 10.28 -11.43 7.42
N ALA A 251 9.22 -12.24 7.51
CA ALA A 251 8.30 -12.47 6.41
C ALA A 251 7.48 -11.21 6.08
N VAL A 252 7.05 -10.46 7.11
CA VAL A 252 6.32 -9.20 6.91
C VAL A 252 7.22 -8.10 6.34
N ALA A 253 8.47 -7.99 6.79
CA ALA A 253 9.45 -7.07 6.20
C ALA A 253 9.70 -7.40 4.73
N ALA A 254 9.83 -8.69 4.39
CA ALA A 254 10.00 -9.12 3.01
C ALA A 254 8.77 -8.78 2.14
N LEU A 255 7.56 -8.86 2.70
CA LEU A 255 6.33 -8.41 2.03
C LEU A 255 6.34 -6.89 1.77
N CYS A 256 6.74 -6.08 2.76
CA CYS A 256 6.91 -4.63 2.58
C CYS A 256 7.88 -4.31 1.43
N MET A 257 9.02 -5.02 1.37
CA MET A 257 10.01 -4.84 0.31
C MET A 257 9.46 -5.16 -1.08
N ILE A 258 8.61 -6.18 -1.20
CA ILE A 258 7.97 -6.52 -2.47
C ILE A 258 6.98 -5.45 -2.88
N ASN A 259 6.13 -5.01 -1.96
CA ASN A 259 5.13 -3.98 -2.27
C ASN A 259 5.83 -2.67 -2.69
N ALA A 260 6.90 -2.28 -1.98
CA ALA A 260 7.72 -1.13 -2.34
C ALA A 260 8.38 -1.29 -3.71
N THR A 261 8.99 -2.44 -4.02
CA THR A 261 9.63 -2.66 -5.32
C THR A 261 8.63 -2.77 -6.47
N ALA A 262 7.43 -3.31 -6.23
CA ALA A 262 6.34 -3.33 -7.21
C ALA A 262 5.86 -1.91 -7.57
N ILE A 263 5.73 -1.01 -6.58
CA ILE A 263 5.44 0.41 -6.83
C ILE A 263 6.55 1.03 -7.69
N LEU A 264 7.81 0.85 -7.30
CA LEU A 264 8.94 1.44 -8.02
C LEU A 264 9.01 0.92 -9.46
N ARG A 265 8.87 -0.39 -9.66
CA ARG A 265 8.95 -1.02 -10.98
C ARG A 265 7.84 -0.52 -11.91
N SER A 266 6.59 -0.69 -11.50
CA SER A 266 5.43 -0.29 -12.32
C SER A 266 5.50 1.17 -12.75
N ARG A 267 5.89 2.07 -11.84
CA ARG A 267 5.92 3.52 -12.13
C ARG A 267 7.13 3.95 -12.96
N ILE A 268 8.26 3.25 -12.83
CA ILE A 268 9.42 3.46 -13.69
C ILE A 268 9.20 2.85 -15.09
N GLU A 269 8.35 1.83 -15.24
CA GLU A 269 8.09 1.24 -16.57
C GLU A 269 6.98 1.97 -17.35
N GLU A 270 5.96 2.50 -16.67
CA GLU A 270 4.76 3.04 -17.33
C GLU A 270 4.84 4.53 -17.73
N MET A 271 5.72 5.32 -17.13
CA MET A 271 5.76 6.79 -17.32
C MET A 271 7.08 7.26 -17.94
N ASP A 272 7.19 8.56 -18.28
CA ASP A 272 8.49 9.20 -18.57
C ASP A 272 9.37 9.16 -17.31
N ALA A 273 10.04 8.03 -17.15
CA ALA A 273 10.53 7.56 -15.86
C ALA A 273 11.81 8.25 -15.40
N LEU A 274 12.39 9.13 -16.21
CA LEU A 274 13.70 9.71 -15.93
C LEU A 274 13.74 10.45 -14.58
N PRO A 275 12.80 11.34 -14.24
CA PRO A 275 12.84 12.05 -12.96
C PRO A 275 12.66 11.10 -11.77
N PHE A 276 11.80 10.10 -11.92
CA PHE A 276 11.44 9.16 -10.86
C PHE A 276 12.55 8.15 -10.59
N LEU A 277 13.16 7.63 -11.65
CA LEU A 277 14.33 6.79 -11.53
C LEU A 277 15.48 7.55 -10.87
N SER A 278 15.68 8.82 -11.24
CA SER A 278 16.69 9.66 -10.59
C SER A 278 16.44 9.84 -9.10
N GLN A 279 15.19 10.11 -8.70
CA GLN A 279 14.80 10.18 -7.29
C GLN A 279 15.10 8.87 -6.55
N ALA A 280 14.71 7.73 -7.11
CA ALA A 280 14.95 6.43 -6.49
C ALA A 280 16.45 6.11 -6.35
N LEU A 281 17.26 6.44 -7.37
CA LEU A 281 18.71 6.26 -7.32
C LEU A 281 19.38 7.15 -6.28
N GLU A 282 18.97 8.41 -6.16
CA GLU A 282 19.44 9.34 -5.12
C GLU A 282 19.07 8.85 -3.71
N ARG A 283 17.95 8.14 -3.57
CA ARG A 283 17.53 7.46 -2.33
C ARG A 283 18.19 6.11 -2.11
N GLY A 284 19.19 5.74 -2.91
CA GLY A 284 19.99 4.53 -2.68
C GLY A 284 19.35 3.24 -3.17
N LEU A 285 18.43 3.29 -4.15
CA LEU A 285 17.73 2.12 -4.69
C LEU A 285 18.65 0.92 -4.97
N VAL A 286 19.79 1.14 -5.63
CA VAL A 286 20.74 0.05 -5.95
C VAL A 286 21.26 -0.62 -4.68
N ALA A 287 21.67 0.16 -3.68
CA ALA A 287 22.16 -0.39 -2.42
C ALA A 287 21.08 -1.20 -1.71
N SER A 288 19.84 -0.68 -1.70
CA SER A 288 18.72 -1.37 -1.06
C SER A 288 18.38 -2.68 -1.76
N LEU A 289 18.32 -2.70 -3.10
CA LEU A 289 18.06 -3.91 -3.89
C LEU A 289 19.09 -5.02 -3.63
N LEU A 290 20.37 -4.67 -3.47
CA LEU A 290 21.42 -5.66 -3.19
C LEU A 290 21.30 -6.27 -1.79
N LYS A 291 20.75 -5.53 -0.82
CA LYS A 291 20.51 -6.01 0.54
C LYS A 291 19.24 -6.87 0.65
N CYS A 292 18.38 -6.87 -0.37
CA CYS A 292 17.12 -7.61 -0.32
C CYS A 292 17.27 -9.13 -0.22
N GLU A 293 18.34 -9.71 -0.78
CA GLU A 293 18.46 -11.16 -0.98
C GLU A 293 18.24 -11.97 0.30
N GLY A 294 18.86 -11.55 1.42
CA GLY A 294 18.77 -12.27 2.69
C GLY A 294 17.33 -12.37 3.21
N LEU A 295 16.58 -11.27 3.13
CA LEU A 295 15.21 -11.20 3.64
C LEU A 295 14.22 -11.92 2.73
N LEU A 296 14.40 -11.91 1.41
CA LEU A 296 13.44 -12.54 0.50
C LEU A 296 13.44 -14.08 0.57
N THR A 297 14.47 -14.69 1.16
CA THR A 297 14.55 -16.16 1.30
C THR A 297 13.47 -16.74 2.21
N CYS A 298 12.90 -15.95 3.12
CA CYS A 298 11.84 -16.42 4.03
C CYS A 298 10.46 -16.51 3.37
N LEU A 299 10.27 -15.92 2.20
CA LEU A 299 9.02 -16.02 1.46
C LEU A 299 8.94 -17.37 0.72
N GLY A 300 7.91 -18.15 1.01
CA GLY A 300 7.67 -19.47 0.40
C GLY A 300 7.33 -19.44 -1.09
N GLN A 301 7.08 -18.25 -1.67
CA GLN A 301 6.73 -18.10 -3.08
C GLN A 301 7.90 -17.54 -3.90
N PRO A 302 8.42 -18.30 -4.89
CA PRO A 302 9.52 -17.83 -5.74
C PRO A 302 9.18 -16.62 -6.61
N SER A 303 7.92 -16.49 -7.05
CA SER A 303 7.44 -15.36 -7.87
C SER A 303 7.58 -14.03 -7.14
N ALA A 304 7.32 -14.02 -5.84
CA ALA A 304 7.42 -12.84 -4.99
C ALA A 304 8.85 -12.24 -4.98
N ARG A 305 9.87 -13.07 -5.21
CA ARG A 305 11.28 -12.63 -5.28
C ARG A 305 11.65 -11.97 -6.62
N GLN A 306 10.77 -12.01 -7.61
CA GLN A 306 11.06 -11.50 -8.95
C GLN A 306 11.05 -9.98 -9.01
N GLU A 307 10.19 -9.31 -8.24
CA GLU A 307 10.03 -7.84 -8.33
C GLU A 307 11.36 -7.07 -8.15
N PRO A 308 12.14 -7.30 -7.08
CA PRO A 308 13.42 -6.61 -6.89
C PRO A 308 14.47 -7.06 -7.92
N LEU A 309 14.40 -8.31 -8.36
CA LEU A 309 15.33 -8.87 -9.36
C LEU A 309 15.14 -8.26 -10.74
N LEU A 310 13.88 -8.11 -11.18
CA LEU A 310 13.55 -7.51 -12.47
C LEU A 310 13.96 -6.03 -12.51
N LEU A 311 13.70 -5.30 -11.42
CA LEU A 311 14.15 -3.92 -11.28
C LEU A 311 15.68 -3.83 -11.45
N LEU A 312 16.44 -4.70 -10.78
CA LEU A 312 17.91 -4.71 -10.83
C LEU A 312 18.48 -5.21 -12.18
N ALA A 313 17.89 -6.25 -12.77
CA ALA A 313 18.43 -6.97 -13.92
C ALA A 313 17.96 -6.44 -15.28
N GLU A 314 16.80 -5.79 -15.33
CA GLU A 314 16.12 -5.45 -16.59
C GLU A 314 15.84 -3.96 -16.68
N VAL A 315 15.14 -3.40 -15.69
CA VAL A 315 14.71 -2.00 -15.70
C VAL A 315 15.89 -1.04 -15.59
N LEU A 316 16.69 -1.13 -14.52
CA LEU A 316 17.84 -0.21 -14.32
C LEU A 316 18.85 -0.28 -15.49
N PRO A 317 19.24 -1.46 -16.00
CA PRO A 317 20.08 -1.55 -17.19
C PRO A 317 19.42 -0.91 -18.41
N GLY A 318 18.12 -1.13 -18.65
CA GLY A 318 17.38 -0.53 -19.76
C GLY A 318 17.54 0.98 -19.83
N TYR A 319 17.32 1.66 -18.70
CA TYR A 319 17.38 3.12 -18.60
C TYR A 319 18.80 3.72 -18.63
N SER A 320 19.86 2.91 -18.53
CA SER A 320 21.23 3.43 -18.63
C SER A 320 21.62 3.92 -20.03
N VAL A 321 20.70 3.90 -21.01
CA VAL A 321 20.87 4.54 -22.34
C VAL A 321 20.84 6.06 -22.22
N TYR A 322 20.13 6.58 -21.22
CA TYR A 322 20.03 8.01 -20.96
C TYR A 322 21.25 8.46 -20.16
N ARG A 323 21.96 9.48 -20.66
CA ARG A 323 23.23 9.94 -20.08
C ARG A 323 23.09 10.41 -18.62
N SER A 324 21.99 11.07 -18.27
CA SER A 324 21.67 11.51 -16.91
C SER A 324 21.55 10.32 -15.95
N VAL A 325 20.78 9.30 -16.35
CA VAL A 325 20.59 8.07 -15.58
C VAL A 325 21.89 7.27 -15.50
N LEU A 326 22.62 7.12 -16.61
CA LEU A 326 23.91 6.41 -16.63
C LEU A 326 24.92 7.02 -15.64
N HIS A 327 24.96 8.35 -15.55
CA HIS A 327 25.81 9.03 -14.59
C HIS A 327 25.46 8.66 -13.15
N GLN A 328 24.17 8.74 -12.78
CA GLN A 328 23.71 8.38 -11.44
C GLN A 328 23.90 6.89 -11.13
N LEU A 329 23.61 6.00 -12.09
CA LEU A 329 23.86 4.56 -11.95
C LEU A 329 25.35 4.27 -11.76
N THR A 330 26.24 4.97 -12.47
CA THR A 330 27.68 4.82 -12.28
C THR A 330 28.06 5.16 -10.83
N LEU A 331 27.56 6.28 -10.30
CA LEU A 331 27.81 6.68 -8.92
C LEU A 331 27.27 5.66 -7.91
N ALA A 332 26.05 5.17 -8.14
CA ALA A 332 25.40 4.18 -7.28
C ALA A 332 26.13 2.82 -7.31
N VAL A 333 26.58 2.37 -8.50
CA VAL A 333 27.35 1.14 -8.67
C VAL A 333 28.72 1.26 -8.01
N ASP A 334 29.45 2.35 -8.25
CA ASP A 334 30.75 2.61 -7.62
C ASP A 334 30.62 2.67 -6.09
N ALA A 335 29.54 3.28 -5.57
CA ALA A 335 29.25 3.31 -4.14
C ALA A 335 28.98 1.92 -3.55
N ALA A 336 28.15 1.11 -4.21
CA ALA A 336 27.84 -0.26 -3.76
C ALA A 336 29.09 -1.16 -3.73
N VAL A 337 29.98 -1.03 -4.72
CA VAL A 337 31.27 -1.74 -4.76
C VAL A 337 32.18 -1.27 -3.62
N ARG A 338 32.30 0.04 -3.38
CA ARG A 338 33.12 0.56 -2.27
C ARG A 338 32.62 0.09 -0.90
N GLN A 339 31.32 -0.08 -0.75
CA GLN A 339 30.69 -0.61 0.48
C GLN A 339 30.78 -2.15 0.59
N GLY A 340 31.31 -2.84 -0.43
CA GLY A 340 31.43 -4.29 -0.46
C GLY A 340 30.08 -5.02 -0.46
N LEU A 341 29.01 -4.39 -0.99
CA LEU A 341 27.68 -5.00 -1.02
C LEU A 341 27.62 -6.21 -1.96
N ASP A 342 28.45 -6.23 -3.00
CA ASP A 342 28.56 -7.33 -3.96
C ASP A 342 29.20 -8.60 -3.38
N ALA A 343 30.10 -8.44 -2.40
CA ALA A 343 30.70 -9.53 -1.67
C ALA A 343 29.69 -10.26 -0.76
N LYS A 344 28.64 -9.56 -0.31
CA LYS A 344 27.60 -10.11 0.59
C LYS A 344 26.54 -10.95 -0.13
N LEU A 345 26.46 -10.88 -1.46
CA LEU A 345 25.51 -11.66 -2.24
C LEU A 345 25.85 -13.15 -2.22
N SER A 346 24.85 -14.01 -2.33
CA SER A 346 25.02 -15.45 -2.42
C SER A 346 25.76 -15.84 -3.72
N GLY A 347 26.68 -16.79 -3.64
CA GLY A 347 27.55 -17.19 -4.77
C GLY A 347 26.80 -17.70 -6.02
N SER A 348 25.65 -18.35 -5.84
CA SER A 348 24.82 -18.92 -6.91
C SER A 348 23.45 -18.22 -7.07
N GLY A 349 23.23 -17.13 -6.34
CA GLY A 349 21.93 -16.46 -6.24
C GLY A 349 21.51 -15.68 -7.49
N GLY A 350 20.20 -15.51 -7.68
CA GLY A 350 19.64 -14.68 -8.75
C GLY A 350 20.10 -13.22 -8.66
N PHE A 351 20.27 -12.69 -7.45
CA PHE A 351 20.73 -11.31 -7.21
C PHE A 351 22.16 -11.09 -7.71
N ARG A 352 23.07 -12.06 -7.53
CA ARG A 352 24.43 -11.96 -8.06
C ARG A 352 24.45 -11.88 -9.58
N LYS A 353 23.60 -12.66 -10.27
CA LYS A 353 23.47 -12.60 -11.73
C LYS A 353 22.88 -11.26 -12.19
N ALA A 354 21.81 -10.80 -11.53
CA ALA A 354 21.18 -9.51 -11.79
C ALA A 354 22.16 -8.34 -11.59
N TRP A 355 22.88 -8.33 -10.47
CA TRP A 355 23.90 -7.35 -10.16
C TRP A 355 25.03 -7.33 -11.18
N LYS A 356 25.55 -8.51 -11.56
CA LYS A 356 26.58 -8.61 -12.60
C LYS A 356 26.10 -7.99 -13.91
N ARG A 357 24.88 -8.31 -14.35
CA ARG A 357 24.28 -7.74 -15.57
C ARG A 357 24.21 -6.22 -15.51
N LEU A 358 23.74 -5.65 -14.40
CA LEU A 358 23.72 -4.20 -14.22
C LEU A 358 25.12 -3.59 -14.29
N LYS A 359 26.07 -4.14 -13.52
CA LYS A 359 27.46 -3.65 -13.46
C LYS A 359 28.13 -3.69 -14.83
N ASP A 360 28.01 -4.80 -15.55
CA ASP A 360 28.60 -4.98 -16.89
C ASP A 360 27.97 -3.98 -17.88
N THR A 361 26.65 -3.82 -17.88
CA THR A 361 25.93 -2.87 -18.77
C THR A 361 26.34 -1.42 -18.50
N VAL A 362 26.40 -1.02 -17.23
CA VAL A 362 26.79 0.35 -16.83
C VAL A 362 28.23 0.63 -17.23
N GLU A 363 29.16 -0.31 -17.01
CA GLU A 363 30.57 -0.14 -17.37
C GLU A 363 30.78 -0.11 -18.89
N GLU A 364 30.09 -0.95 -19.66
CA GLU A 364 30.09 -0.91 -21.12
C GLU A 364 29.65 0.48 -21.63
N ARG A 365 28.49 0.97 -21.18
CA ARG A 365 27.94 2.25 -21.61
C ARG A 365 28.78 3.44 -21.14
N ARG A 366 29.36 3.37 -19.94
CA ARG A 366 30.32 4.37 -19.43
C ARG A 366 31.54 4.50 -20.35
N ARG A 367 32.06 3.39 -20.88
CA ARG A 367 33.19 3.41 -21.84
C ARG A 367 32.80 4.04 -23.17
N LEU A 368 31.59 3.79 -23.65
CA LEU A 368 31.08 4.38 -24.89
C LEU A 368 30.97 5.91 -24.79
N VAL A 369 30.53 6.45 -23.64
CA VAL A 369 30.44 7.91 -23.43
C VAL A 369 31.81 8.59 -23.33
N LYS A 370 32.85 7.88 -22.87
CA LYS A 370 34.22 8.41 -22.75
C LYS A 370 35.01 8.41 -24.06
N ARG A 371 34.60 7.59 -25.05
CA ARG A 371 35.20 7.64 -26.38
C ARG A 371 34.69 8.90 -27.05
N ASP A 372 35.57 9.88 -27.26
CA ASP A 372 35.26 11.04 -28.08
C ASP A 372 34.64 10.56 -29.40
N ILE A 373 33.56 11.22 -29.82
CA ILE A 373 32.87 10.98 -31.09
C ILE A 373 33.73 11.56 -32.23
N SER A 374 34.99 11.11 -32.32
CA SER A 374 35.88 11.39 -33.46
C SER A 374 35.65 10.41 -34.61
N SER A 375 34.78 9.41 -34.43
CA SER A 375 34.43 8.44 -35.47
C SER A 375 32.93 8.49 -35.77
N GLY A 376 32.56 9.18 -36.86
CA GLY A 376 31.30 9.01 -37.60
C GLY A 376 30.02 9.27 -36.81
N HIS A 377 29.28 10.32 -37.20
CA HIS A 377 27.90 10.50 -36.75
C HIS A 377 27.04 9.37 -37.32
N VAL A 378 26.80 8.30 -36.56
CA VAL A 378 25.88 7.23 -36.94
C VAL A 378 24.54 7.54 -36.28
N GLN A 379 23.61 8.05 -37.08
CA GLN A 379 22.22 8.21 -36.68
C GLN A 379 21.47 6.93 -37.04
N THR A 380 21.11 6.15 -36.02
CA THR A 380 20.19 5.01 -36.18
C THR A 380 18.79 5.47 -35.82
N CYS A 381 17.92 5.55 -36.81
CA CYS A 381 16.50 5.87 -36.63
C CYS A 381 15.65 4.74 -37.23
N GLN A 382 14.66 4.25 -36.48
CA GLN A 382 13.54 3.48 -37.04
C GLN A 382 12.58 4.50 -37.65
N ASN A 383 12.53 4.55 -38.98
CA ASN A 383 11.58 5.38 -39.70
C ASN A 383 10.58 4.43 -40.38
N ASP A 384 9.44 4.19 -39.73
CA ASP A 384 8.38 3.33 -40.27
C ASP A 384 7.64 3.99 -41.45
N MET A 385 7.98 5.25 -41.79
CA MET A 385 7.36 6.04 -42.86
C MET A 385 8.39 6.53 -43.90
N VAL A 386 9.27 5.65 -44.39
CA VAL A 386 10.00 5.93 -45.64
C VAL A 386 9.05 5.66 -46.82
N ASN A 387 8.18 6.63 -47.11
CA ASN A 387 7.46 6.64 -48.38
C ASN A 387 8.46 6.93 -49.50
N ASN A 388 8.74 5.92 -50.33
CA ASN A 388 9.49 6.07 -51.58
C ASN A 388 8.72 7.03 -52.50
N VAL A 389 9.03 8.32 -52.43
CA VAL A 389 8.62 9.28 -53.46
C VAL A 389 9.41 8.92 -54.72
N GLN A 390 8.78 8.19 -55.63
CA GLN A 390 9.30 8.01 -56.99
C GLN A 390 9.46 9.39 -57.61
N SER A 391 10.70 9.72 -57.97
CA SER A 391 11.03 10.92 -58.73
C SER A 391 10.25 10.93 -60.04
N PHE A 392 9.26 11.80 -60.14
CA PHE A 392 8.64 12.18 -61.41
C PHE A 392 9.71 12.83 -62.29
N GLN A 393 10.14 12.12 -63.34
CA GLN A 393 10.80 12.74 -64.48
C GLN A 393 9.71 13.37 -65.34
N ALA A 394 9.71 14.70 -65.42
CA ALA A 394 8.88 15.45 -66.37
C ALA A 394 9.48 15.33 -67.78
N PRO A 395 8.63 15.30 -68.84
CA PRO A 395 9.06 15.16 -70.23
C PRO A 395 9.84 16.37 -70.77
#